data_AF-A0A3D5MMX4-F1
#
_entry.id   AF-A0A3D5MMX4-F1
#
_cell.length_a   1.000
_cell.length_b   1.000
_cell.length_c   1.000
_cell.angle_alpha   90.00
_cell.angle_beta   90.00
_cell.angle_gamma   90.00
#
_symmetry.space_group_name_H-M   'P 1'
#
loop_
_entity.id
_entity.type
_entity.pdbx_description
1 polymer ?
#
loop_
_entity_poly.entity_id
_entity_poly.type
_entity_poly.pdbx_seq_one_letter_code
_entity_poly.pdbx_strand_id
1 'polypeptide(L)'
;KQLNILINEMNLPLDRIVIDPSVGALGYGIEYTYSIMERMRLGALTGDTMLSMPIICTVGHEAGRAKEANAGADEFPGWGDLAERAVMWEAMTAAGFVQAGGHIFVLRHPRSVELTRRAIDQLMKK
;
A
#
# COMPACT_ATOMS: atom_id res chain seq x y z
N LYS A 1 15.77 -2.63 6.58
CA LYS A 1 17.20 -2.31 6.39
C LYS A 1 18.11 -3.52 6.61
N GLN A 2 18.22 -4.10 7.82
CA GLN A 2 19.13 -5.25 8.05
C GLN A 2 18.89 -6.43 7.12
N LEU A 3 17.63 -6.77 6.84
CA LEU A 3 17.29 -7.83 5.89
C LEU A 3 17.84 -7.56 4.47
N ASN A 4 17.81 -6.31 4.01
CA ASN A 4 18.34 -5.94 2.70
C ASN A 4 19.87 -6.12 2.63
N ILE A 5 20.57 -5.83 3.73
CA ILE A 5 22.02 -6.04 3.86
C ILE A 5 22.32 -7.54 3.74
N LEU A 6 21.64 -8.38 4.54
CA LEU A 6 21.86 -9.83 4.54
C LEU A 6 21.59 -10.46 3.17
N ILE A 7 20.54 -10.03 2.47
CA ILE A 7 20.25 -10.49 1.12
C ILE A 7 21.35 -10.06 0.13
N ASN A 8 21.85 -8.84 0.26
CA ASN A 8 22.91 -8.34 -0.60
C ASN A 8 24.27 -9.01 -0.35
N GLU A 9 24.59 -9.35 0.90
CA GLU A 9 25.78 -10.12 1.29
C GLU A 9 25.80 -11.53 0.67
N MET A 10 24.63 -12.07 0.28
CA MET A 10 24.52 -13.29 -0.52
C MET A 10 24.75 -13.07 -2.02
N ASN A 11 25.29 -11.92 -2.42
CA ASN A 11 25.53 -11.48 -3.80
C ASN A 11 24.28 -11.29 -4.67
N LEU A 12 23.11 -11.04 -4.07
CA LEU A 12 21.94 -10.59 -4.83
C LEU A 12 22.03 -9.05 -5.05
N PRO A 13 22.00 -8.57 -6.30
CA PRO A 13 22.00 -7.13 -6.59
C PRO A 13 20.80 -6.40 -5.97
N LEU A 14 21.01 -5.18 -5.49
CA LEU A 14 19.97 -4.38 -4.80
C LEU A 14 18.79 -4.02 -5.72
N ASP A 15 19.04 -3.86 -7.02
CA ASP A 15 18.02 -3.59 -8.05
C ASP A 15 17.12 -4.80 -8.36
N ARG A 16 17.40 -5.96 -7.75
CA ARG A 16 16.55 -7.16 -7.81
C ARG A 16 15.78 -7.40 -6.50
N ILE A 17 15.72 -6.40 -5.61
CA ILE A 17 15.03 -6.47 -4.33
C ILE A 17 13.88 -5.46 -4.31
N VAL A 18 12.75 -5.86 -3.73
CA VAL A 18 11.61 -4.99 -3.41
C VAL A 18 11.31 -5.14 -1.93
N ILE A 19 11.04 -4.02 -1.25
CA ILE A 19 10.68 -4.00 0.18
C ILE A 19 9.18 -4.20 0.34
N ASP A 20 8.79 -5.23 1.07
CA ASP A 20 7.44 -5.35 1.63
C ASP A 20 7.48 -4.92 3.11
N PRO A 21 6.85 -3.79 3.48
CA PRO A 21 6.85 -3.30 4.85
C PRO A 21 5.76 -3.96 5.72
N SER A 22 5.03 -4.96 5.21
CA SER A 22 3.88 -5.59 5.86
C SER A 22 2.80 -4.55 6.20
N VAL A 23 2.10 -4.09 5.16
CA VAL A 23 1.17 -2.96 5.26
C VAL A 23 -0.02 -3.24 6.18
N GLY A 24 -0.55 -2.21 6.85
CA GLY A 24 -1.85 -2.23 7.53
C GLY A 24 -2.95 -1.59 6.68
N ALA A 25 -4.17 -2.11 6.71
CA ALA A 25 -5.29 -1.51 5.98
C ALA A 25 -5.81 -0.23 6.64
N LEU A 26 -6.60 0.56 5.88
CA LEU A 26 -7.36 1.68 6.43
C LEU A 26 -8.15 1.26 7.67
N GLY A 27 -7.98 1.99 8.78
CA GLY A 27 -8.61 1.71 10.07
C GLY A 27 -7.90 0.65 10.93
N TYR A 28 -6.90 -0.04 10.37
CA TYR A 28 -6.18 -1.14 11.00
C TYR A 28 -4.65 -0.97 10.87
N GLY A 29 -4.14 0.19 11.29
CA GLY A 29 -2.70 0.45 11.37
C GLY A 29 -2.04 1.01 10.11
N ILE A 30 -2.83 1.56 9.17
CA ILE A 30 -2.34 2.22 7.96
C ILE A 30 -1.30 3.31 8.26
N GLU A 31 -1.50 4.07 9.34
CA GLU A 31 -0.66 5.19 9.76
C GLU A 31 0.77 4.78 10.14
N TYR A 32 0.93 3.58 10.69
CA TYR A 32 2.25 3.03 11.01
C TYR A 32 3.03 2.72 9.74
N THR A 33 2.38 2.01 8.80
CA THR A 33 2.96 1.69 7.51
C THR A 33 3.24 2.96 6.71
N TYR A 34 2.30 3.91 6.68
CA TYR A 34 2.45 5.19 6.00
C TYR A 34 3.73 5.92 6.47
N SER A 35 3.88 6.08 7.79
CA SER A 35 5.07 6.73 8.38
C SER A 35 6.36 5.92 8.18
N ILE A 36 6.30 4.60 8.08
CA ILE A 36 7.46 3.75 7.72
C ILE A 36 7.88 4.02 6.27
N MET A 37 6.93 4.04 5.34
CA MET A 37 7.20 4.25 3.92
C MET A 37 7.80 5.64 3.66
N GLU A 38 7.29 6.69 4.32
CA GLU A 38 7.87 8.04 4.22
C GLU A 38 9.33 8.07 4.71
N ARG A 39 9.63 7.42 5.85
CA ARG A 39 11.01 7.32 6.35
C ARG A 39 11.92 6.56 5.40
N MET A 40 11.44 5.47 4.79
CA MET A 40 12.18 4.73 3.77
C MET A 40 12.46 5.62 2.56
N ARG A 41 11.44 6.35 2.08
CA ARG A 41 11.58 7.28 0.96
C ARG A 41 12.58 8.39 1.27
N LEU A 42 12.49 9.03 2.45
CA LEU A 42 13.43 10.06 2.88
C LEU A 42 14.86 9.52 2.95
N GLY A 43 15.05 8.33 3.53
CA GLY A 43 16.35 7.66 3.57
C GLY A 43 16.91 7.40 2.17
N ALA A 44 16.09 6.92 1.23
CA ALA A 44 16.50 6.72 -0.15
C ALA A 44 16.94 8.03 -0.82
N LEU A 45 16.18 9.12 -0.64
CA LEU A 45 16.47 10.44 -1.22
C LEU A 45 17.70 11.12 -0.59
N THR A 46 18.04 10.79 0.66
CA THR A 46 19.23 11.30 1.35
C THR A 46 20.48 10.44 1.15
N GLY A 47 20.38 9.34 0.37
CA GLY A 47 21.51 8.53 -0.06
C GLY A 47 21.69 7.18 0.65
N ASP A 48 20.73 6.74 1.49
CA ASP A 48 20.76 5.40 2.10
C ASP A 48 20.39 4.33 1.06
N THR A 49 21.42 3.72 0.46
CA THR A 49 21.26 2.69 -0.58
C THR A 49 20.56 1.42 -0.09
N MET A 50 20.55 1.15 1.21
CA MET A 50 19.86 -0.03 1.76
C MET A 50 18.37 0.20 1.95
N LEU A 51 17.89 1.42 1.68
CA LEU A 51 16.47 1.79 1.67
C LEU A 51 16.00 2.26 0.28
N SER A 52 16.85 2.21 -0.75
CA SER A 52 16.53 2.72 -2.09
C SER A 52 15.71 1.78 -2.96
N MET A 53 15.41 0.57 -2.48
CA MET A 53 14.57 -0.39 -3.19
C MET A 53 13.12 0.11 -3.32
N PRO A 54 12.42 -0.26 -4.40
CA PRO A 54 10.98 -0.04 -4.52
C PRO A 54 10.21 -0.71 -3.38
N ILE A 55 9.00 -0.21 -3.11
CA ILE A 55 8.10 -0.68 -2.07
C ILE A 55 6.87 -1.35 -2.72
N ILE A 56 6.58 -2.58 -2.32
CA ILE A 56 5.35 -3.30 -2.66
C ILE A 56 4.34 -3.20 -1.52
N CYS A 57 3.06 -3.06 -1.85
CA CYS A 57 1.97 -2.93 -0.91
C CYS A 57 0.89 -3.98 -1.19
N THR A 58 0.66 -4.90 -0.26
CA THR A 58 -0.31 -6.01 -0.34
C THR A 58 -1.74 -5.59 0.03
N VAL A 59 -2.19 -4.48 -0.54
CA VAL A 59 -3.42 -3.75 -0.17
C VAL A 59 -4.67 -4.62 -0.21
N GLY A 60 -4.87 -5.39 -1.27
CA GLY A 60 -6.10 -6.17 -1.41
C GLY A 60 -6.23 -7.31 -0.40
N HIS A 61 -5.11 -7.83 0.11
CA HIS A 61 -5.15 -8.80 1.20
C HIS A 61 -5.62 -8.14 2.50
N GLU A 62 -5.02 -7.01 2.87
CA GLU A 62 -5.26 -6.35 4.15
C GLU A 62 -6.63 -5.64 4.18
N ALA A 63 -6.95 -4.87 3.14
CA ALA A 63 -8.24 -4.17 3.07
C ALA A 63 -9.42 -5.16 3.04
N GLY A 64 -9.27 -6.29 2.33
CA GLY A 64 -10.31 -7.31 2.23
C GLY A 64 -10.56 -8.09 3.54
N ARG A 65 -9.72 -7.94 4.56
CA ARG A 65 -9.91 -8.55 5.89
C ARG A 65 -10.63 -7.63 6.88
N ALA A 66 -10.76 -6.34 6.55
CA ALA A 66 -11.46 -5.38 7.39
C ALA A 66 -12.95 -5.72 7.48
N LYS A 67 -13.55 -5.55 8.67
CA LYS A 67 -14.97 -5.79 8.87
C LYS A 67 -15.81 -4.87 7.98
N GLU A 68 -15.35 -3.65 7.80
CA GLU A 68 -15.99 -2.60 7.03
C GLU A 68 -16.03 -2.89 5.52
N ALA A 69 -15.16 -3.77 5.03
CA ALA A 69 -15.17 -4.22 3.64
C ALA A 69 -16.09 -5.43 3.38
N ASN A 70 -16.64 -6.05 4.43
CA ASN A 70 -17.37 -7.32 4.32
C ASN A 70 -18.76 -7.33 4.98
N ALA A 71 -19.00 -6.51 6.01
CA ALA A 71 -20.23 -6.56 6.78
C ALA A 71 -21.42 -5.94 6.02
N GLY A 72 -22.54 -6.68 5.99
CA GLY A 72 -23.76 -6.28 5.30
C GLY A 72 -24.39 -4.99 5.84
N ALA A 73 -25.14 -4.31 4.97
CA ALA A 73 -25.86 -3.08 5.33
C ALA A 73 -27.03 -3.33 6.31
N ASP A 74 -27.48 -4.58 6.43
CA ASP A 74 -28.46 -5.04 7.42
C ASP A 74 -27.85 -5.14 8.83
N GLU A 75 -26.59 -5.59 8.96
CA GLU A 75 -25.87 -5.62 10.24
C GLU A 75 -25.42 -4.20 10.66
N PHE A 76 -25.00 -3.36 9.69
CA PHE A 76 -24.57 -1.98 9.93
C PHE A 76 -25.20 -0.96 8.98
N PRO A 77 -26.46 -0.54 9.23
CA PRO A 77 -27.17 0.40 8.36
C PRO A 77 -26.49 1.76 8.20
N GLY A 78 -25.77 2.22 9.24
CA GLY A 78 -25.07 3.50 9.23
C GLY A 78 -23.80 3.53 8.36
N TRP A 79 -23.33 2.39 7.86
CA TRP A 79 -22.11 2.30 7.06
C TRP A 79 -22.36 2.44 5.55
N GLY A 80 -23.62 2.52 5.11
CA GLY A 80 -23.99 2.67 3.71
C GLY A 80 -23.86 1.39 2.89
N ASP A 81 -23.81 1.55 1.57
CA ASP A 81 -23.78 0.43 0.62
C ASP A 81 -22.48 -0.38 0.73
N LEU A 82 -22.61 -1.71 0.80
CA LEU A 82 -21.47 -2.60 0.94
C LEU A 82 -20.61 -2.65 -0.32
N ALA A 83 -21.22 -2.68 -1.52
CA ALA A 83 -20.48 -2.82 -2.77
C ALA A 83 -19.59 -1.60 -3.01
N GLU A 84 -20.11 -0.40 -2.79
CA GLU A 84 -19.33 0.84 -2.87
C GLU A 84 -18.26 0.89 -1.78
N ARG A 85 -18.62 0.60 -0.53
CA ARG A 85 -17.70 0.68 0.60
C ARG A 85 -16.53 -0.30 0.50
N ALA A 86 -16.76 -1.54 0.11
CA ALA A 86 -15.71 -2.55 -0.06
C ALA A 86 -14.67 -2.10 -1.10
N VAL A 87 -15.13 -1.57 -2.23
CA VAL A 87 -14.27 -1.01 -3.28
C VAL A 87 -13.48 0.19 -2.76
N MET A 88 -14.15 1.10 -2.06
CA MET A 88 -13.52 2.31 -1.55
C MET A 88 -12.54 2.02 -0.42
N TRP A 89 -12.76 1.01 0.41
CA TRP A 89 -11.82 0.64 1.47
C TRP A 89 -10.46 0.23 0.92
N GLU A 90 -10.48 -0.58 -0.14
CA GLU A 90 -9.28 -1.01 -0.85
C GLU A 90 -8.63 0.16 -1.61
N ALA A 91 -9.43 0.94 -2.34
CA ALA A 91 -8.94 2.07 -3.14
C ALA A 91 -8.32 3.19 -2.27
N MET A 92 -8.92 3.50 -1.12
CA MET A 92 -8.43 4.51 -0.17
C MET A 92 -7.15 4.05 0.54
N THR A 93 -7.07 2.77 0.91
CA THR A 93 -5.83 2.20 1.44
C THR A 93 -4.69 2.35 0.43
N ALA A 94 -4.95 2.00 -0.85
CA ALA A 94 -3.98 2.16 -1.92
C ALA A 94 -3.59 3.63 -2.12
N ALA A 95 -4.57 4.55 -2.16
CA ALA A 95 -4.33 5.98 -2.35
C ALA A 95 -3.44 6.56 -1.25
N GLY A 96 -3.64 6.16 0.01
CA GLY A 96 -2.76 6.54 1.11
C GLY A 96 -1.31 6.09 0.86
N PHE A 97 -1.11 4.83 0.46
CA PHE A 97 0.23 4.33 0.18
C PHE A 97 0.87 4.89 -1.09
N VAL A 98 0.09 5.33 -2.08
CA VAL A 98 0.62 6.12 -3.21
C VAL A 98 1.28 7.40 -2.70
N GLN A 99 0.63 8.13 -1.79
CA GLN A 99 1.20 9.35 -1.21
C GLN A 99 2.44 9.07 -0.35
N ALA A 100 2.45 7.95 0.40
CA ALA A 100 3.57 7.55 1.23
C ALA A 100 4.80 7.05 0.43
N GLY A 101 4.70 6.91 -0.89
CA GLY A 101 5.81 6.48 -1.76
C GLY A 101 5.81 4.99 -2.11
N GLY A 102 4.65 4.33 -2.12
CA GLY A 102 4.48 2.97 -2.66
C GLY A 102 4.73 2.92 -4.16
N HIS A 103 5.21 1.79 -4.67
CA HIS A 103 5.58 1.63 -6.09
C HIS A 103 4.78 0.53 -6.79
N ILE A 104 4.56 -0.60 -6.10
CA ILE A 104 3.84 -1.75 -6.64
C ILE A 104 2.64 -2.02 -5.72
N PHE A 105 1.44 -2.08 -6.29
CA PHE A 105 0.21 -2.29 -5.52
C PHE A 105 -0.44 -3.61 -5.93
N VAL A 106 -0.64 -4.50 -4.96
CA VAL A 106 -1.35 -5.77 -5.17
C VAL A 106 -2.79 -5.60 -4.67
N LEU A 107 -3.70 -5.47 -5.63
CA LEU A 107 -5.13 -5.26 -5.41
C LEU A 107 -5.93 -6.51 -5.87
N ARG A 108 -7.17 -6.62 -5.40
CA ARG A 108 -8.09 -7.73 -5.69
C ARG A 108 -9.34 -7.30 -6.44
N HIS A 109 -9.96 -6.17 -6.09
CA HIS A 109 -11.21 -5.76 -6.73
C HIS A 109 -10.94 -5.02 -8.06
N PRO A 110 -11.51 -5.43 -9.21
CA PRO A 110 -11.24 -4.77 -10.50
C PRO A 110 -11.57 -3.28 -10.51
N ARG A 111 -12.67 -2.88 -9.83
CA ARG A 111 -13.03 -1.47 -9.69
C ARG A 111 -12.06 -0.66 -8.84
N SER A 112 -11.45 -1.24 -7.80
CA SER A 112 -10.45 -0.52 -7.00
C SER A 112 -9.18 -0.32 -7.83
N VAL A 113 -8.77 -1.30 -8.63
CA VAL A 113 -7.66 -1.17 -9.60
C VAL A 113 -7.89 0.00 -10.55
N GLU A 114 -9.09 0.11 -11.12
CA GLU A 114 -9.45 1.22 -12.03
C GLU A 114 -9.35 2.58 -11.33
N LEU A 115 -9.92 2.69 -10.12
CA LEU A 115 -9.90 3.93 -9.35
C LEU A 115 -8.48 4.33 -8.93
N THR A 116 -7.68 3.39 -8.43
CA THR A 116 -6.28 3.63 -8.06
C THR A 116 -5.46 4.03 -9.28
N ARG A 117 -5.62 3.35 -10.42
CA ARG A 117 -4.95 3.73 -11.68
C ARG A 117 -5.33 5.15 -12.09
N ARG A 118 -6.63 5.48 -12.09
CA ARG A 118 -7.11 6.83 -12.41
C ARG A 118 -6.50 7.88 -11.49
N ALA A 119 -6.40 7.61 -10.18
CA ALA A 119 -5.79 8.53 -9.23
C ALA A 119 -4.29 8.74 -9.54
N ILE A 120 -3.54 7.66 -9.81
CA ILE A 120 -2.13 7.74 -10.21
C ILE A 120 -1.98 8.53 -11.51
N ASP A 121 -2.82 8.28 -12.51
CA ASP A 121 -2.78 9.00 -13.80
C ASP A 121 -2.96 10.50 -13.62
N GLN A 122 -3.82 10.94 -12.68
CA GLN A 122 -3.96 12.36 -12.36
C GLN A 122 -2.73 12.95 -11.68
N LEU A 123 -2.09 12.19 -10.76
CA LEU A 123 -0.87 12.64 -10.07
C LEU A 123 0.33 12.76 -11.02
N MET A 124 0.33 12.01 -12.12
CA MET A 124 1.41 12.00 -13.11
C MET A 124 1.21 13.01 -14.26
N LYS A 125 0.10 13.77 -14.26
CA LYS A 125 -0.09 14.85 -15.24
C LYS A 125 0.97 15.94 -15.04
N LYS A 126 1.60 16.34 -16.14
CA LYS A 126 2.56 17.44 -16.20
C LYS A 126 1.87 18.76 -16.49
#